data_AF-A0A2S9FEF0-F1
#
_entry.id   AF-A0A2S9FEF0-F1
#
_cell.length_a   1.000
_cell.length_b   1.000
_cell.length_c   1.000
_cell.angle_alpha   90.00
_cell.angle_beta   90.00
_cell.angle_gamma   90.00
#
_symmetry.space_group_name_H-M   'P 1'
#
loop_
_entity.id
_entity.type
_entity.pdbx_description
1 polymer ?
#
loop_
_entity_poly.entity_id
_entity_poly.type
_entity_poly.pdbx_seq_one_letter_code
_entity_poly.pdbx_strand_id
1 'polypeptide(L)'
;MATRPPRTAKLSRDAIVNAALTFLDREGWDALTINALANQLGTKGPSLYNHVHSLDDLRRTVRMRVVGDIIEMLNTVGQGRTPDDAVMVMAAAYRSYAHHHPGRYSAFTRMPLGGDDPEFTQATHDAAAPV
;
A
#
# COMPACT_ATOMS: atom_id res chain seq x y z
N MET A 1 29.25 -25.09 13.22
CA MET A 1 27.97 -25.14 12.47
C MET A 1 27.76 -23.78 11.82
N ALA A 2 27.92 -23.66 10.51
CA ALA A 2 27.70 -22.42 9.79
C ALA A 2 26.21 -22.30 9.42
N THR A 3 25.54 -21.28 9.97
CA THR A 3 24.13 -20.97 9.69
C THR A 3 24.00 -20.49 8.25
N ARG A 4 23.31 -21.27 7.41
CA ARG A 4 23.06 -20.96 6.00
C ARG A 4 22.28 -19.64 5.89
N PRO A 5 22.69 -18.68 5.03
CA PRO A 5 21.96 -17.42 4.86
C PRO A 5 20.51 -17.71 4.40
N PRO A 6 19.54 -16.90 4.83
CA PRO A 6 18.15 -17.09 4.43
C PRO A 6 18.06 -17.07 2.90
N ARG A 7 17.32 -18.03 2.33
CA ARG A 7 16.98 -18.07 0.91
C ARG A 7 16.46 -16.68 0.54
N THR A 8 17.14 -15.98 -0.37
CA THR A 8 16.61 -14.77 -1.00
C THR A 8 15.17 -15.07 -1.40
N ALA A 9 14.21 -14.43 -0.73
CA ALA A 9 12.81 -14.54 -1.12
C ALA A 9 12.75 -14.23 -2.62
N LYS A 10 12.14 -15.13 -3.39
CA LYS A 10 12.09 -14.98 -4.84
C LYS A 10 11.46 -13.62 -5.14
N LEU A 11 12.17 -12.80 -5.91
CA LEU A 11 11.64 -11.51 -6.33
C LEU A 11 10.32 -11.74 -7.07
N SER A 12 9.29 -11.02 -6.65
CA SER A 12 7.94 -11.06 -7.22
C SER A 12 7.33 -9.67 -7.15
N ARG A 13 6.27 -9.44 -7.93
CA ARG A 13 5.54 -8.17 -7.90
C ARG A 13 5.03 -7.85 -6.50
N ASP A 14 4.42 -8.83 -5.83
CA ASP A 14 3.91 -8.67 -4.46
C ASP A 14 5.02 -8.37 -3.45
N ALA A 15 6.18 -9.04 -3.55
CA ALA A 15 7.31 -8.78 -2.68
C ALA A 15 7.85 -7.35 -2.87
N ILE A 16 7.91 -6.87 -4.12
CA ILE A 16 8.32 -5.50 -4.45
C ILE A 16 7.32 -4.49 -3.88
N VAL A 17 6.02 -4.73 -4.03
CA VAL A 17 4.97 -3.84 -3.49
C VAL A 17 5.01 -3.80 -1.96
N ASN A 18 5.15 -4.94 -1.29
CA ASN A 18 5.27 -5.00 0.18
C ASN A 18 6.53 -4.27 0.68
N ALA A 19 7.65 -4.41 -0.04
CA ALA A 19 8.87 -3.67 0.25
C ALA A 19 8.69 -2.17 0.03
N ALA A 20 7.95 -1.76 -1.00
CA ALA A 20 7.64 -0.36 -1.25
C ALA A 20 6.74 0.22 -0.15
N LEU A 21 5.72 -0.50 0.33
CA LEU A 21 4.91 -0.07 1.48
C LEU A 21 5.76 0.17 2.73
N THR A 22 6.70 -0.74 3.00
CA THR A 22 7.65 -0.61 4.11
C THR A 22 8.59 0.58 3.90
N PHE A 23 9.04 0.79 2.66
CA PHE A 23 9.87 1.92 2.28
C PHE A 23 9.13 3.24 2.53
N LEU A 24 7.84 3.33 2.14
CA LEU A 24 7.04 4.53 2.35
C LEU A 24 6.97 4.95 3.81
N ASP A 25 6.70 4.01 4.72
CA ASP A 25 6.61 4.31 6.16
C ASP A 25 7.93 4.80 6.76
N ARG A 26 9.06 4.46 6.14
CA ARG A 26 10.41 4.82 6.63
C ARG A 26 10.98 6.08 5.98
N GLU A 27 10.91 6.15 4.66
CA GLU A 27 11.64 7.12 3.84
C GLU A 27 10.69 8.11 3.13
N GLY A 28 9.38 7.82 3.12
CA GLY A 28 8.36 8.67 2.52
C GLY A 28 8.13 8.43 1.01
N TRP A 29 7.04 9.03 0.52
CA TRP A 29 6.57 8.87 -0.87
C TRP A 29 7.53 9.43 -1.92
N ASP A 30 8.05 10.63 -1.68
CA ASP A 30 8.86 11.35 -2.67
C ASP A 30 10.24 10.69 -2.87
N ALA A 31 10.74 9.98 -1.86
CA ALA A 31 12.00 9.24 -1.93
C ALA A 31 11.89 7.92 -2.70
N LEU A 32 10.68 7.44 -2.99
CA LEU A 32 10.49 6.14 -3.65
C LEU A 32 10.95 6.22 -5.12
N THR A 33 12.04 5.51 -5.41
CA THR A 33 12.58 5.29 -6.75
C THR A 33 12.91 3.81 -6.95
N ILE A 34 13.02 3.35 -8.21
CA ILE A 34 13.41 1.96 -8.51
C ILE A 34 14.76 1.60 -7.90
N ASN A 35 15.74 2.51 -7.96
CA ASN A 35 17.07 2.26 -7.42
C ASN A 35 17.06 2.20 -5.89
N ALA A 36 16.36 3.12 -5.22
CA ALA A 36 16.25 3.11 -3.76
C ALA A 36 15.57 1.82 -3.27
N LEU A 37 14.50 1.38 -3.94
CA LEU A 37 13.81 0.15 -3.60
C LEU A 37 14.66 -1.10 -3.90
N ALA A 38 15.38 -1.13 -5.03
CA ALA A 38 16.29 -2.22 -5.35
C ALA A 38 17.40 -2.38 -4.31
N ASN A 39 17.96 -1.25 -3.84
CA ASN A 39 18.95 -1.24 -2.76
C ASN A 39 18.37 -1.82 -1.46
N GLN A 40 17.15 -1.43 -1.06
CA GLN A 40 16.48 -2.00 0.11
C GLN A 40 16.28 -3.52 -0.02
N LEU A 41 15.97 -3.99 -1.23
CA LEU A 41 15.77 -5.42 -1.54
C LEU A 41 17.08 -6.20 -1.74
N GLY A 42 18.25 -5.55 -1.66
CA GLY A 42 19.54 -6.20 -1.91
C GLY A 42 19.71 -6.69 -3.36
N THR A 43 19.06 -6.02 -4.31
CA THR A 43 19.07 -6.37 -5.74
C THR A 43 19.45 -5.17 -6.60
N LYS A 44 19.45 -5.35 -7.93
CA LYS A 44 19.77 -4.29 -8.90
C LYS A 44 18.49 -3.74 -9.53
N GLY A 45 18.49 -2.46 -9.89
CA GLY A 45 17.36 -1.80 -10.56
C GLY A 45 16.77 -2.59 -11.75
N PRO A 46 17.58 -3.11 -12.69
CA PRO A 46 17.11 -3.95 -13.79
C PRO A 46 16.30 -5.19 -13.36
N SER A 47 16.59 -5.77 -12.19
CA SER A 47 15.86 -6.94 -11.70
C SER A 47 14.42 -6.61 -11.30
N LEU A 48 14.15 -5.38 -10.83
CA LEU A 48 12.79 -4.94 -10.52
C LEU A 48 11.95 -4.80 -11.79
N TYR A 49 12.53 -4.29 -12.88
CA TYR A 49 11.81 -4.11 -14.15
C TYR A 49 11.30 -5.43 -14.78
N ASN A 50 11.81 -6.59 -14.35
CA ASN A 50 11.25 -7.89 -14.73
C ASN A 50 9.87 -8.15 -14.11
N HIS A 51 9.44 -7.35 -13.12
CA HIS A 51 8.21 -7.52 -12.36
C HIS A 51 7.33 -6.27 -12.31
N VAL A 52 7.89 -5.09 -12.57
CA VAL A 52 7.18 -3.80 -12.62
C VAL A 52 7.51 -3.08 -13.92
N HIS A 53 6.51 -2.48 -14.57
CA HIS A 53 6.70 -1.86 -15.88
C HIS A 53 7.41 -0.51 -15.80
N SER A 54 7.14 0.26 -14.75
CA SER A 54 7.73 1.58 -14.51
C SER A 54 7.63 1.95 -13.02
N LEU A 55 8.28 3.04 -12.63
CA LEU A 55 8.09 3.62 -11.30
C LEU A 55 6.63 4.05 -11.08
N ASP A 56 5.96 4.56 -12.12
CA ASP A 56 4.57 5.00 -12.03
C ASP A 56 3.61 3.81 -11.90
N ASP A 57 3.85 2.69 -12.60
CA ASP A 57 3.08 1.44 -12.40
C ASP A 57 3.23 0.91 -10.98
N LEU A 58 4.46 0.92 -10.44
CA LEU A 58 4.71 0.54 -9.06
C LEU A 58 3.97 1.47 -8.09
N ARG A 59 4.07 2.79 -8.28
CA ARG A 59 3.40 3.79 -7.45
C ARG A 59 1.88 3.63 -7.49
N ARG A 60 1.30 3.38 -8.67
CA ARG A 60 -0.13 3.11 -8.84
C ARG A 60 -0.54 1.86 -8.05
N THR A 61 0.20 0.77 -8.20
CA THR A 61 -0.08 -0.49 -7.50
C THR A 61 0.03 -0.34 -5.98
N VAL A 62 1.06 0.36 -5.50
CA VAL A 62 1.23 0.65 -4.07
C VAL A 62 0.07 1.47 -3.53
N ARG A 63 -0.41 2.48 -4.28
CA ARG A 63 -1.59 3.26 -3.90
C ARG A 63 -2.83 2.37 -3.80
N MET A 64 -3.10 1.53 -4.79
CA MET A 64 -4.25 0.63 -4.76
C MET A 64 -4.19 -0.36 -3.61
N ARG A 65 -2.98 -0.85 -3.28
CA ARG A 65 -2.76 -1.67 -2.09
C ARG A 65 -3.09 -0.92 -0.79
N VAL A 66 -2.65 0.34 -0.66
CA VAL A 66 -2.99 1.19 0.49
C VAL A 66 -4.50 1.42 0.60
N VAL A 67 -5.18 1.71 -0.52
CA VAL A 67 -6.64 1.88 -0.55
C VAL A 67 -7.33 0.60 -0.07
N GLY A 68 -6.93 -0.56 -0.61
CA GLY A 68 -7.47 -1.86 -0.19
C GLY A 68 -7.24 -2.14 1.29
N ASP A 69 -6.03 -1.90 1.80
CA ASP A 69 -5.70 -2.11 3.22
C ASP A 69 -6.59 -1.23 4.14
N ILE A 70 -6.86 0.02 3.75
CA ILE A 70 -7.74 0.93 4.51
C ILE A 70 -9.19 0.41 4.46
N ILE A 71 -9.72 0.07 3.28
CA ILE A 71 -11.10 -0.42 3.14
C ILE A 71 -11.30 -1.71 3.94
N GLU A 72 -10.38 -2.68 3.81
CA GLU A 72 -10.43 -3.95 4.54
C GLU A 72 -10.42 -3.73 6.06
N MET A 73 -9.55 -2.84 6.54
CA MET A 73 -9.51 -2.46 7.94
C MET A 73 -10.85 -1.85 8.40
N LEU A 74 -11.41 -0.90 7.64
CA LEU A 74 -12.68 -0.24 7.99
C LEU A 74 -13.85 -1.23 8.02
N ASN A 75 -13.94 -2.10 7.02
CA ASN A 75 -14.96 -3.16 6.98
C ASN A 75 -14.82 -4.10 8.18
N THR A 76 -13.60 -4.53 8.51
CA THR A 76 -13.32 -5.43 9.63
C THR A 76 -13.74 -4.82 10.97
N VAL A 77 -13.41 -3.56 11.22
CA VAL A 77 -13.76 -2.90 12.48
C VAL A 77 -15.20 -2.45 12.54
N GLY A 78 -15.90 -2.33 11.41
CA GLY A 78 -17.32 -1.99 11.35
C GLY A 78 -18.26 -3.18 11.46
N GLN A 79 -17.81 -4.36 11.04
CA GLN A 79 -18.65 -5.55 10.91
C GLN A 79 -19.38 -5.89 12.22
N GLY A 80 -20.69 -6.16 12.10
CA GLY A 80 -21.55 -6.61 13.20
C GLY A 80 -21.88 -5.55 14.27
N ARG A 81 -21.57 -4.27 14.02
CA ARG A 81 -21.87 -3.16 14.94
C ARG A 81 -23.15 -2.42 14.54
N THR A 82 -23.69 -1.65 15.50
CA THR A 82 -24.73 -0.67 15.19
C THR A 82 -24.14 0.44 14.29
N PRO A 83 -24.94 1.14 13.48
CA PRO A 83 -24.43 2.21 12.61
C PRO A 83 -23.63 3.29 13.35
N ASP A 84 -24.12 3.76 14.51
CA ASP A 84 -23.45 4.80 15.29
C ASP A 84 -22.09 4.32 15.85
N ASP A 85 -22.05 3.10 16.38
CA ASP A 85 -20.80 2.50 16.88
C ASP A 85 -19.81 2.24 15.74
N ALA A 86 -20.31 1.77 14.59
CA ALA A 86 -19.49 1.49 13.41
C ALA A 86 -18.78 2.77 12.93
N VAL A 87 -19.50 3.89 12.81
CA VAL A 87 -18.91 5.18 12.41
C VAL A 87 -17.80 5.61 13.36
N MET A 88 -18.03 5.52 14.68
CA MET A 88 -17.04 5.93 15.68
C MET A 88 -15.78 5.07 15.63
N VAL A 89 -15.91 3.75 15.53
CA VAL A 89 -14.76 2.84 15.48
C VAL A 89 -14.01 2.96 14.15
N MET A 90 -14.72 3.10 13.03
CA MET A 90 -14.10 3.34 11.72
C MET A 90 -13.31 4.65 11.70
N ALA A 91 -13.87 5.74 12.22
CA ALA A 91 -13.17 7.03 12.30
C ALA A 91 -11.89 6.94 13.16
N ALA A 92 -11.97 6.24 14.31
CA ALA A 92 -10.82 6.01 15.16
C ALA A 92 -9.74 5.16 14.46
N ALA A 93 -10.14 4.08 13.77
CA ALA A 93 -9.23 3.22 13.02
C ALA A 93 -8.55 3.96 11.87
N TYR A 94 -9.30 4.76 11.10
CA TYR A 94 -8.76 5.59 10.03
C TYR A 94 -7.72 6.60 10.54
N ARG A 95 -8.02 7.30 11.64
CA ARG A 95 -7.07 8.23 12.27
C ARG A 95 -5.83 7.49 12.79
N SER A 96 -6.01 6.32 13.39
CA SER A 96 -4.92 5.46 13.86
C SER A 96 -4.00 5.03 12.71
N TYR A 97 -4.57 4.62 11.57
CA TYR A 97 -3.82 4.27 10.37
C TYR A 97 -2.94 5.43 9.90
N ALA A 98 -3.51 6.64 9.80
CA ALA A 98 -2.76 7.83 9.38
C ALA A 98 -1.58 8.14 10.32
N HIS A 99 -1.74 7.91 11.63
CA HIS A 99 -0.68 8.10 12.61
C HIS A 99 0.42 7.04 12.56
N HIS A 100 0.06 5.77 12.35
CA HIS A 100 1.03 4.67 12.34
C HIS A 100 1.72 4.48 10.97
N HIS A 101 1.10 4.93 9.89
CA HIS A 101 1.59 4.76 8.52
C HIS A 101 1.58 6.09 7.74
N PRO A 102 2.29 7.14 8.20
CA PRO A 102 2.24 8.46 7.57
C PRO A 102 2.72 8.43 6.10
N GLY A 103 3.65 7.54 5.76
CA GLY A 103 4.14 7.35 4.39
C GLY A 103 3.09 6.77 3.46
N ARG A 104 2.40 5.70 3.88
CA ARG A 104 1.27 5.12 3.13
C ARG A 104 0.09 6.09 3.07
N TYR A 105 -0.20 6.79 4.17
CA TYR A 105 -1.25 7.78 4.22
C TYR A 105 -0.99 8.95 3.25
N SER A 106 0.27 9.37 3.12
CA SER A 106 0.66 10.33 2.08
C SER A 106 0.48 9.77 0.66
N ALA A 107 0.66 8.46 0.43
CA ALA A 107 0.39 7.85 -0.87
C ALA A 107 -1.11 7.91 -1.22
N PHE A 108 -1.97 7.64 -0.25
CA PHE A 108 -3.43 7.70 -0.36
C PHE A 108 -3.93 9.12 -0.65
N THR A 109 -3.49 10.11 0.13
CA THR A 109 -3.99 11.51 0.02
C THR A 109 -3.43 12.29 -1.16
N ARG A 110 -2.31 11.87 -1.76
CA ARG A 110 -1.71 12.47 -2.97
C ARG A 110 -2.24 11.85 -4.27
N MET A 111 -3.35 11.14 -4.21
CA MET A 111 -4.03 10.66 -5.40
C MET A 111 -4.61 11.87 -6.15
N PRO A 112 -4.33 12.06 -7.46
CA PRO A 112 -4.97 13.14 -8.19
C PRO A 112 -6.48 12.95 -8.10
N LEU A 113 -7.17 13.98 -7.59
CA LEU A 113 -8.63 14.04 -7.59
C LEU A 113 -9.08 14.03 -9.06
N GLY A 114 -9.65 12.93 -9.54
CA GLY A 114 -10.29 12.85 -10.85
C GLY A 114 -9.48 12.25 -12.01
N GLY A 115 -8.56 11.32 -11.76
CA GLY A 115 -8.07 10.46 -12.83
C GLY A 115 -9.07 9.34 -13.15
N ASP A 116 -9.32 9.05 -14.43
CA ASP A 116 -10.10 7.90 -14.92
C ASP A 116 -9.35 6.56 -14.71
N ASP A 117 -8.73 6.35 -13.54
CA ASP A 117 -8.14 5.06 -13.21
C ASP A 117 -9.30 4.07 -12.94
N PRO A 118 -9.49 3.03 -13.77
CA PRO A 118 -10.61 2.10 -13.60
C PRO A 118 -10.48 1.29 -12.31
N GLU A 119 -9.27 1.03 -11.84
CA GLU A 119 -8.99 0.29 -10.61
C GLU A 119 -9.39 1.13 -9.39
N PHE A 120 -9.10 2.44 -9.43
CA PHE A 120 -9.56 3.37 -8.40
C PHE A 120 -11.08 3.52 -8.42
N THR A 121 -11.68 3.71 -9.60
CA THR A 121 -13.13 3.81 -9.78
C THR A 121 -13.82 2.59 -9.17
N GLN A 122 -13.35 1.38 -9.49
CA GLN A 122 -13.90 0.15 -8.94
C GLN A 122 -13.75 0.09 -7.41
N ALA A 123 -12.56 0.40 -6.88
CA ALA A 123 -12.34 0.38 -5.43
C ALA A 123 -13.23 1.38 -4.68
N THR A 124 -13.47 2.57 -5.25
CA THR A 124 -14.39 3.55 -4.66
C THR A 124 -15.84 3.09 -4.69
N HIS A 125 -16.25 2.41 -5.77
CA HIS A 125 -17.59 1.84 -5.87
C HIS A 125 -17.79 0.70 -4.85
N ASP A 126 -16.80 -0.19 -4.70
CA ASP A 126 -16.84 -1.28 -3.74
C ASP A 126 -16.88 -0.77 -2.29
N ALA A 127 -16.13 0.31 -1.99
CA ALA A 127 -16.17 0.96 -0.69
C ALA A 127 -17.52 1.64 -0.37
N ALA A 128 -18.28 2.04 -1.39
CA ALA A 128 -19.60 2.65 -1.24
C ALA A 128 -20.74 1.62 -1.15
N ALA A 129 -20.44 0.32 -1.27
CA ALA A 129 -21.42 -0.73 -1.09
C ALA A 129 -21.98 -0.72 0.35
N PRO A 130 -23.25 -1.13 0.55
CA PRO A 130 -23.83 -1.24 1.88
C PRO A 130 -23.01 -2.17 2.78
N VAL A 131 -22.82 -1.74 4.04
CA VAL A 131 -22.22 -2.53 5.12
C VAL A 131 -23.19 -3.53 5.72
#